data_AF-A0A5C6AXW0-F1
#
_entry.id   AF-A0A5C6AXW0-F1
#
_cell.length_a   1.000
_cell.length_b   1.000
_cell.length_c   1.000
_cell.angle_alpha   90.00
_cell.angle_beta   90.00
_cell.angle_gamma   90.00
#
_symmetry.space_group_name_H-M   'P 1'
#
loop_
_entity.id
_entity.type
_entity.pdbx_description
1 polymer ?
#
loop_
_entity_poly.entity_id
_entity_poly.type
_entity_poly.pdbx_seq_one_letter_code
_entity_poly.pdbx_strand_id
1 'polypeptide(L)'
;MNNPYAPSASTEPQQGVFADHAERLHGGLLHREIQFTKPFAGNLVYDGKWFTQTIRIDGRLLWWRVSWKSIHPIAEFQIPPPIIAGGAQGRIEIDFSRALLIMRFRIWINDQLVYDELN
;
A
#
# COMPACT_ATOMS: atom_id res chain seq x y z
N MET A 1 -26.05 35.44 10.78
CA MET A 1 -24.66 35.77 11.15
C MET A 1 -23.76 34.70 10.54
N ASN A 2 -22.93 35.06 9.57
CA ASN A 2 -22.02 34.14 8.88
C ASN A 2 -20.66 34.20 9.61
N ASN A 3 -20.15 33.08 10.14
CA ASN A 3 -18.89 33.06 10.89
C ASN A 3 -17.71 32.95 9.89
N PRO A 4 -16.87 33.99 9.74
CA PRO A 4 -15.73 33.95 8.81
C PRO A 4 -14.60 33.01 9.25
N TYR A 5 -14.66 32.47 10.47
CA TYR A 5 -13.73 31.47 11.01
C TYR A 5 -14.33 30.06 11.09
N ALA A 6 -15.48 29.83 10.44
CA ALA A 6 -16.02 28.48 10.35
C ALA A 6 -15.00 27.58 9.63
N PRO A 7 -14.66 26.39 10.19
CA PRO A 7 -13.79 25.46 9.48
C PRO A 7 -14.45 25.12 8.14
N SER A 8 -13.66 25.12 7.07
CA SER A 8 -14.11 24.66 5.76
C SER A 8 -14.76 23.30 5.93
N ALA A 9 -15.94 23.10 5.33
CA ALA A 9 -16.61 21.81 5.33
C ALA A 9 -15.58 20.74 4.95
N SER A 10 -15.42 19.73 5.81
CA SER A 10 -14.49 18.63 5.60
C SER A 10 -14.74 18.03 4.22
N THR A 11 -13.79 18.18 3.31
CA THR A 11 -13.88 17.59 1.98
C THR A 11 -14.00 16.08 2.15
N GLU A 12 -15.08 15.48 1.64
CA GLU A 12 -15.19 14.04 1.66
C GLU A 12 -14.03 13.43 0.86
N PRO A 13 -13.36 12.40 1.38
CA PRO A 13 -12.31 11.70 0.64
C PRO A 13 -12.88 11.18 -0.68
N GLN A 14 -12.36 11.69 -1.80
CA GLN A 14 -12.73 11.20 -3.12
C GLN A 14 -11.93 9.94 -3.43
N GLN A 15 -12.62 8.87 -3.86
CA GLN A 15 -11.98 7.67 -4.35
C GLN A 15 -11.00 8.01 -5.48
N GLY A 16 -9.78 7.50 -5.42
CA GLY A 16 -8.75 7.85 -6.39
C GLY A 16 -7.48 7.02 -6.25
N VAL A 17 -6.74 6.92 -7.35
CA VAL A 17 -5.42 6.30 -7.41
C VAL A 17 -4.44 7.36 -7.90
N PHE A 18 -3.42 7.65 -7.11
CA PHE A 18 -2.23 8.37 -7.53
C PHE A 18 -1.14 7.35 -7.83
N ALA A 19 -0.84 7.17 -9.11
CA ALA A 19 0.17 6.23 -9.58
C ALA A 19 0.66 6.63 -10.98
N ASP A 20 1.77 7.38 -11.06
CA ASP A 20 2.33 7.79 -12.35
C ASP A 20 2.86 6.60 -13.18
N HIS A 21 3.30 5.54 -12.49
CA HIS A 21 3.98 4.39 -13.08
C HIS A 21 3.52 3.05 -12.49
N ALA A 22 2.30 2.99 -11.97
CA ALA A 22 1.72 1.78 -11.41
C ALA A 22 0.20 1.69 -11.65
N GLU A 23 -0.31 0.46 -11.69
CA GLU A 23 -1.73 0.17 -11.89
C GLU A 23 -2.19 -0.93 -10.93
N ARG A 24 -3.41 -0.78 -10.39
CA ARG A 24 -4.05 -1.84 -9.61
C ARG A 24 -4.63 -2.90 -10.55
N LEU A 25 -3.99 -4.06 -10.62
CA LEU A 25 -4.52 -5.21 -11.36
C LEU A 25 -5.68 -5.87 -10.62
N HIS A 26 -5.52 -6.05 -9.30
CA HIS A 26 -6.54 -6.69 -8.48
C HIS A 26 -6.62 -6.09 -7.07
N GLY A 27 -7.83 -6.08 -6.52
CA GLY A 27 -8.11 -5.61 -5.18
C GLY A 27 -9.23 -6.42 -4.53
N GLY A 28 -9.07 -6.71 -3.25
CA GLY A 28 -10.08 -7.42 -2.45
C GLY A 28 -9.89 -7.18 -0.95
N LEU A 29 -10.62 -7.96 -0.15
CA LEU A 29 -10.42 -7.97 1.30
C LEU A 29 -8.98 -8.39 1.61
N LEU A 30 -8.24 -7.52 2.31
CA LEU A 30 -6.86 -7.76 2.72
C LEU A 30 -5.91 -8.16 1.57
N HIS A 31 -6.19 -7.74 0.34
CA HIS A 31 -5.41 -8.16 -0.82
C HIS A 31 -5.26 -7.03 -1.82
N ARG A 32 -4.04 -6.82 -2.32
CA ARG A 32 -3.74 -5.89 -3.41
C ARG A 32 -2.68 -6.49 -4.33
N GLU A 33 -2.94 -6.40 -5.64
CA GLU A 33 -1.96 -6.70 -6.68
C GLU A 33 -1.75 -5.45 -7.54
N ILE A 34 -0.52 -4.93 -7.50
CA ILE A 34 -0.13 -3.68 -8.16
C ILE A 34 0.98 -4.00 -9.16
N GLN A 35 0.73 -3.68 -10.43
CA GLN A 35 1.74 -3.74 -11.49
C GLN A 35 2.53 -2.43 -11.48
N PHE A 36 3.84 -2.52 -11.38
CA PHE A 36 4.75 -1.39 -11.54
C PHE A 36 5.43 -1.42 -12.91
N THR A 37 5.65 -0.23 -13.46
CA THR A 37 6.55 0.03 -14.60
C THR A 37 7.80 0.81 -14.17
N LYS A 38 7.70 1.60 -13.09
CA LYS A 38 8.83 2.23 -12.37
C LYS A 38 8.48 2.32 -10.88
N PRO A 39 9.46 2.28 -9.95
CA PRO A 39 10.91 2.25 -10.18
C PRO A 39 11.47 0.87 -10.57
N PHE A 40 10.64 -0.16 -10.60
CA PHE A 40 10.93 -1.47 -11.18
C PHE A 40 9.77 -1.90 -12.08
N ALA A 41 10.01 -2.89 -12.94
CA ALA A 41 8.97 -3.54 -13.71
C ALA A 41 8.64 -4.88 -13.05
N GLY A 42 7.40 -5.05 -12.57
CA GLY A 42 6.97 -6.28 -11.89
C GLY A 42 5.70 -6.11 -11.07
N ASN A 43 5.22 -7.21 -10.50
CA ASN A 43 3.99 -7.26 -9.70
C ASN A 43 4.31 -7.29 -8.21
N LEU A 44 3.85 -6.28 -7.49
CA LEU A 44 3.79 -6.31 -6.04
C LEU A 44 2.45 -6.89 -5.59
N VAL A 45 2.52 -7.92 -4.74
CA VAL A 45 1.34 -8.55 -4.14
C VAL A 45 1.41 -8.41 -2.62
N TYR A 46 0.40 -7.76 -2.06
CA TYR A 46 0.09 -7.82 -0.63
C TYR A 46 -1.06 -8.80 -0.40
N ASP A 47 -0.88 -9.75 0.52
CA ASP A 47 -1.95 -10.65 0.97
C ASP A 47 -1.91 -10.78 2.50
N GLY A 48 -3.05 -10.50 3.15
CA GLY A 48 -3.26 -10.50 4.60
C GLY A 48 -4.17 -11.63 5.12
N LYS A 49 -4.38 -12.71 4.36
CA LYS A 49 -5.30 -13.80 4.76
C LYS A 49 -4.77 -14.63 5.94
N TRP A 50 -5.71 -15.23 6.68
CA TRP A 50 -5.42 -16.21 7.74
C TRP A 50 -4.39 -15.72 8.77
N PHE A 51 -4.53 -14.48 9.23
CA PHE A 51 -3.62 -13.88 10.23
C PHE A 51 -2.16 -13.78 9.78
N THR A 52 -1.92 -13.93 8.48
CA THR A 52 -0.60 -13.86 7.86
C THR A 52 -0.59 -12.73 6.85
N GLN A 53 0.31 -11.78 7.02
CA GLN A 53 0.55 -10.73 6.05
C GLN A 53 1.82 -11.04 5.28
N THR A 54 1.77 -10.92 3.96
CA THR A 54 2.90 -11.19 3.06
C THR A 54 3.01 -10.10 2.02
N ILE A 55 4.25 -9.81 1.63
CA ILE A 55 4.57 -8.95 0.50
C ILE A 55 5.49 -9.73 -0.42
N ARG A 56 5.07 -9.85 -1.68
CA ARG A 56 5.85 -10.48 -2.75
C ARG A 56 6.07 -9.49 -3.89
N ILE A 57 7.23 -9.57 -4.53
CA ILE A 57 7.45 -8.96 -5.85
C ILE A 57 7.81 -10.08 -6.81
N ASP A 58 7.06 -10.21 -7.91
CA ASP A 58 7.22 -11.29 -8.91
C ASP A 58 7.31 -12.68 -8.26
N GLY A 59 6.44 -12.94 -7.27
CA GLY A 59 6.39 -14.19 -6.51
C GLY A 59 7.47 -14.35 -5.43
N ARG A 60 8.52 -13.54 -5.42
CA ARG A 60 9.56 -13.57 -4.39
C ARG A 60 9.06 -12.93 -3.09
N LEU A 61 9.08 -13.69 -1.99
CA LEU A 61 8.73 -13.19 -0.67
C LEU A 61 9.78 -12.21 -0.15
N LEU A 62 9.37 -10.97 0.10
CA LEU A 62 10.23 -9.91 0.65
C LEU A 62 9.93 -9.62 2.11
N TRP A 63 8.70 -9.87 2.53
CA TRP A 63 8.27 -9.65 3.91
C TRP A 63 7.11 -10.55 4.26
N TRP A 64 7.08 -10.96 5.52
CA TRP A 64 5.94 -11.64 6.08
C TRP A 64 5.83 -11.38 7.58
N ARG A 65 4.62 -11.55 8.10
CA ARG A 65 4.35 -11.53 9.53
C ARG A 65 3.13 -12.36 9.85
N VAL A 66 3.18 -13.10 10.94
CA VAL A 66 2.03 -13.82 11.51
C VAL A 66 1.64 -13.17 12.82
N SER A 67 0.36 -12.86 12.99
CA SER A 67 -0.17 -12.33 14.25
C SER A 67 -1.64 -12.69 14.44
N TRP A 68 -1.92 -13.44 15.50
CA TRP A 68 -3.28 -13.80 15.93
C TRP A 68 -4.04 -12.64 16.57
N LYS A 69 -3.33 -11.57 16.97
CA LYS A 69 -3.89 -10.46 17.78
C LYS A 69 -4.16 -9.20 16.96
N SER A 70 -3.43 -8.98 15.87
CA SER A 70 -3.43 -7.70 15.18
C SER A 70 -3.03 -7.85 13.71
N ILE A 71 -3.69 -7.09 12.85
CA ILE A 71 -3.16 -6.80 11.52
C ILE A 71 -2.24 -5.57 11.61
N HIS A 72 -1.10 -5.61 10.94
CA HIS A 72 -0.13 -4.53 10.99
C HIS A 72 -0.37 -3.56 9.84
N PRO A 73 -0.64 -2.27 10.13
CA PRO A 73 -0.87 -1.26 9.10
C PRO A 73 0.41 -0.80 8.41
N ILE A 74 1.58 -1.13 8.98
CA ILE A 74 2.88 -0.75 8.42
C ILE A 74 3.70 -2.01 8.21
N ALA A 75 4.29 -2.14 7.03
CA ALA A 75 5.24 -3.18 6.69
C ALA A 75 6.47 -2.56 6.00
N GLU A 76 7.64 -2.76 6.58
CA GLU A 76 8.93 -2.29 6.07
C GLU A 76 9.76 -3.48 5.62
N PHE A 77 10.37 -3.38 4.44
CA PHE A 77 11.06 -4.51 3.81
C PHE A 77 12.18 -4.08 2.88
N GLN A 78 13.14 -4.98 2.63
CA GLN A 78 14.23 -4.75 1.70
C GLN A 78 13.87 -5.28 0.32
N ILE A 79 14.03 -4.44 -0.70
CA ILE A 79 13.96 -4.83 -2.11
C ILE A 79 15.38 -5.14 -2.57
N PRO A 80 15.68 -6.39 -2.94
CA PRO A 80 17.04 -6.80 -3.24
C PRO A 80 17.51 -6.29 -4.62
N PRO A 81 18.83 -6.20 -4.85
CA PRO A 81 19.41 -5.69 -6.10
C PRO A 81 18.89 -6.27 -7.42
N PRO A 82 18.48 -7.57 -7.51
CA PRO A 82 17.91 -8.12 -8.73
C PRO A 82 16.58 -7.51 -9.16
N ILE A 83 15.88 -6.77 -8.28
CA ILE A 83 14.59 -6.11 -8.57
C ILE A 83 14.80 -4.62 -8.85
N ILE A 84 15.56 -3.95 -7.97
CA ILE A 84 15.96 -2.54 -8.14
C ILE A 84 17.48 -2.49 -8.04
N ALA A 85 18.16 -1.92 -9.04
CA ALA A 85 19.61 -1.81 -9.04
C ALA A 85 20.10 -1.09 -7.77
N GLY A 86 21.05 -1.70 -7.05
CA GLY A 86 21.55 -1.20 -5.76
C GLY A 86 20.69 -1.58 -4.54
N GLY A 87 19.52 -2.17 -4.75
CA GLY A 87 18.52 -2.43 -3.71
C GLY A 87 17.73 -1.17 -3.34
N ALA A 88 16.67 -1.36 -2.56
CA ALA A 88 15.87 -0.24 -2.06
C ALA A 88 15.13 -0.62 -0.76
N GLN A 89 14.79 0.39 0.02
CA GLN A 89 13.88 0.26 1.15
C GLN A 89 12.43 0.37 0.65
N GLY A 90 11.62 -0.66 0.89
CA GLY A 90 10.18 -0.63 0.69
C GLY A 90 9.42 -0.36 2.00
N ARG A 91 8.33 0.39 1.93
CA ARG A 91 7.34 0.53 3.01
C ARG A 91 5.93 0.50 2.44
N ILE A 92 5.06 -0.31 3.03
CA ILE A 92 3.62 -0.28 2.77
C ILE A 92 2.92 0.28 4.00
N GLU A 93 2.02 1.23 3.77
CA GLU A 93 1.11 1.79 4.79
C GLU A 93 -0.32 1.49 4.38
N ILE A 94 -1.12 0.99 5.32
CA ILE A 94 -2.48 0.56 5.09
C ILE A 94 -3.39 1.14 6.18
N ASP A 95 -4.40 1.88 5.74
CA ASP A 95 -5.48 2.30 6.62
C ASP A 95 -6.63 1.31 6.49
N PHE A 96 -6.98 0.64 7.59
CA PHE A 96 -8.07 -0.32 7.63
C PHE A 96 -9.34 0.28 8.24
N SER A 97 -10.49 -0.11 7.71
CA SER A 97 -11.75 0.06 8.42
C SER A 97 -11.84 -0.92 9.60
N ARG A 98 -12.84 -0.73 10.48
CA ARG A 98 -13.14 -1.68 11.56
C ARG A 98 -13.49 -3.08 11.04
N ALA A 99 -13.94 -3.19 9.79
CA ALA A 99 -14.25 -4.46 9.12
C ALA A 99 -13.04 -5.02 8.32
N LEU A 100 -11.83 -4.49 8.54
CA LEU A 100 -10.60 -4.89 7.85
C LEU A 100 -10.60 -4.63 6.34
N LEU A 101 -11.48 -3.75 5.86
CA LEU A 101 -11.41 -3.26 4.50
C LEU A 101 -10.23 -2.29 4.38
N ILE A 102 -9.48 -2.40 3.29
CA ILE A 102 -8.40 -1.46 2.97
C ILE A 102 -9.05 -0.16 2.47
N MET A 103 -9.02 0.87 3.32
CA MET A 103 -9.52 2.22 3.01
C MET A 103 -8.46 3.03 2.28
N ARG A 104 -7.19 2.89 2.66
CA ARG A 104 -6.07 3.51 1.94
C ARG A 104 -4.91 2.53 1.84
N PHE A 105 -4.20 2.54 0.72
CA PHE A 105 -3.05 1.69 0.48
C PHE A 105 -1.94 2.49 -0.17
N ARG A 106 -0.83 2.65 0.55
CA ARG A 106 0.32 3.46 0.11
C ARG A 106 1.56 2.59 0.02
N ILE A 107 2.31 2.76 -1.06
CA ILE A 107 3.61 2.12 -1.27
C ILE A 107 4.66 3.21 -1.40
N TRP A 108 5.70 3.08 -0.58
CA TRP A 108 6.88 3.93 -0.58
C TRP A 108 8.10 3.11 -0.97
N ILE A 109 8.99 3.70 -1.77
CA ILE A 109 10.28 3.13 -2.12
C ILE A 109 11.33 4.23 -1.93
N ASN A 110 12.33 3.98 -1.08
CA ASN A 110 13.35 4.96 -0.68
C ASN A 110 12.73 6.31 -0.25
N ASP A 111 11.72 6.24 0.62
CA ASP A 111 10.93 7.38 1.13
C ASP A 111 10.15 8.19 0.07
N GLN A 112 10.14 7.74 -1.19
CA GLN A 112 9.31 8.31 -2.23
C GLN A 112 7.98 7.56 -2.32
N LEU A 113 6.87 8.28 -2.29
CA LEU A 113 5.54 7.71 -2.54
C LEU A 113 5.42 7.34 -4.02
N VAL A 114 5.26 6.05 -4.31
CA VAL A 114 5.17 5.53 -5.69
C VAL A 114 3.76 5.06 -6.06
N TYR A 115 2.91 4.85 -5.05
CA TYR A 115 1.52 4.46 -5.23
C TYR A 115 0.70 4.90 -4.02
N ASP A 116 -0.46 5.50 -4.24
CA ASP A 116 -1.44 5.84 -3.22
C ASP A 116 -2.85 5.60 -3.74
N GLU A 117 -3.58 4.71 -3.07
CA GLU A 117 -4.95 4.35 -3.40
C GLU A 117 -5.85 4.69 -2.22
N LEU A 118 -6.91 5.44 -2.49
CA LEU A 118 -7.98 5.74 -1.56
C LEU A 118 -9.29 5.10 -2.05
N ASN A 119 -9.90 4.25 -1.22
CA ASN A 119 -11.15 3.53 -1.51
C ASN A 119 -12.34 4.09 -0.73
#